data_AF-N8WPV3-F1
#
_entry.id   AF-N8WPV3-F1
#
_cell.length_a   1.000
_cell.length_b   1.000
_cell.length_c   1.000
_cell.angle_alpha   90.00
_cell.angle_beta   90.00
_cell.angle_gamma   90.00
#
_symmetry.space_group_name_H-M   'P 1'
#
loop_
_entity.id
_entity.type
_entity.pdbx_description
1 polymer ?
#
loop_
_entity_poly.entity_id
_entity_poly.type
_entity_poly.pdbx_seq_one_letter_code
_entity_poly.pdbx_strand_id
1 'polypeptide(L)'
;MYSYPNSNTEKKIALMIINDFFIQKAHDLWIFLQLDQSFNDYEATLIWTRRYLEEHPEGEYSDIQKAFLSCFPENFFNFDY
;
A
#
# COMPACT_ATOMS: atom_id res chain seq x y z
N MET A 1 13.94 2.75 20.56
CA MET A 1 12.55 2.29 20.79
C MET A 1 11.65 3.24 20.01
N TYR A 2 11.14 2.81 18.86
CA TYR A 2 10.19 3.61 18.10
C TYR A 2 8.82 3.50 18.77
N SER A 3 8.30 4.64 19.22
CA SER A 3 6.95 4.74 19.77
C SER A 3 5.99 4.77 18.59
N TYR A 4 5.19 3.71 18.43
CA TYR A 4 4.30 3.53 17.28
C TYR A 4 3.05 4.38 17.44
N PRO A 5 2.80 5.40 16.60
CA PRO A 5 1.50 6.07 16.57
C PRO A 5 0.49 5.10 15.95
N ASN A 6 -0.45 4.57 16.75
CA ASN A 6 -1.65 3.82 16.33
C ASN A 6 -1.50 2.85 15.13
N SER A 7 -0.76 1.76 15.34
CA SER A 7 -0.64 0.62 14.39
C SER A 7 -1.97 0.03 13.89
N ASN A 8 -3.09 0.30 14.57
CA ASN A 8 -4.42 -0.13 14.15
C ASN A 8 -4.99 0.69 12.98
N THR A 9 -4.66 1.97 12.87
CA THR A 9 -5.17 2.83 11.78
C THR A 9 -4.44 2.51 10.48
N GLU A 10 -3.11 2.42 10.54
CA GLU A 10 -2.26 2.03 9.40
C GLU A 10 -2.68 0.69 8.81
N LYS A 11 -2.88 -0.32 9.68
CA LYS A 11 -3.34 -1.65 9.26
C LYS A 11 -4.72 -1.60 8.63
N LYS A 12 -5.66 -0.80 9.15
CA LYS A 12 -6.99 -0.66 8.54
C LYS A 12 -6.91 -0.05 7.15
N ILE A 13 -6.13 1.01 6.98
CA ILE A 13 -5.93 1.68 5.70
C ILE A 13 -5.29 0.71 4.70
N ALA A 14 -4.24 -0.01 5.10
CA ALA A 14 -3.60 -0.99 4.25
C ALA A 14 -4.56 -2.10 3.81
N LEU A 15 -5.41 -2.58 4.73
CA LEU A 15 -6.46 -3.56 4.39
C LEU A 15 -7.51 -2.98 3.43
N MET A 16 -7.83 -1.69 3.52
CA MET A 16 -8.71 -1.03 2.55
C MET A 16 -8.06 -1.02 1.16
N ILE A 17 -6.78 -0.63 1.06
CA ILE A 17 -6.01 -0.66 -0.20
C ILE A 17 -5.97 -2.08 -0.79
N ILE A 18 -5.71 -3.09 0.06
CA ILE A 18 -5.65 -4.50 -0.34
C ILE A 18 -6.96 -4.95 -0.99
N ASN A 19 -8.08 -4.55 -0.41
CA ASN A 19 -9.41 -4.92 -0.90
C ASN A 19 -9.80 -4.11 -2.13
N ASP A 20 -9.62 -2.78 -2.11
CA ASP A 20 -10.03 -1.87 -3.18
C ASP A 20 -9.29 -2.18 -4.49
N PHE A 21 -8.03 -2.60 -4.40
CA PHE A 21 -7.20 -2.92 -5.56
C PHE A 21 -7.01 -4.42 -5.78
N PHE A 22 -7.78 -5.27 -5.13
CA PHE A 22 -7.69 -6.73 -5.27
C PHE A 22 -6.25 -7.24 -5.26
N ILE A 23 -5.43 -6.78 -4.32
CA ILE A 23 -3.97 -7.02 -4.30
C ILE A 23 -3.61 -8.52 -4.36
N GLN A 24 -4.50 -9.40 -3.89
CA GLN A 24 -4.39 -10.85 -4.06
C GLN A 24 -4.32 -11.35 -5.52
N LYS A 25 -4.75 -10.55 -6.49
CA LYS A 25 -4.64 -10.80 -7.93
C LYS A 25 -3.43 -10.11 -8.56
N ALA A 26 -2.79 -9.20 -7.83
CA ALA A 26 -1.55 -8.59 -8.26
C ALA A 26 -0.38 -9.57 -8.03
N HIS A 27 0.73 -9.29 -8.69
CA HIS A 27 1.98 -10.01 -8.51
C HIS A 27 3.15 -9.04 -8.55
N ASP A 28 4.16 -9.32 -7.73
CA ASP A 28 5.44 -8.61 -7.71
C ASP A 28 5.32 -7.10 -7.41
N LEU A 29 4.40 -6.72 -6.52
CA LEU A 29 4.22 -5.32 -6.10
C LEU A 29 5.48 -4.72 -5.50
N TRP A 30 6.32 -5.54 -4.86
CA TRP A 30 7.59 -5.12 -4.27
C TRP A 30 8.48 -4.36 -5.26
N ILE A 31 8.41 -4.67 -6.56
CA ILE A 31 9.16 -4.00 -7.63
C ILE A 31 8.76 -2.52 -7.71
N PHE A 32 7.46 -2.25 -7.74
CA PHE A 32 6.88 -0.91 -7.91
C PHE A 32 6.92 -0.10 -6.61
N LEU A 33 6.76 -0.78 -5.48
CA LEU A 33 6.78 -0.17 -4.15
C LEU A 33 8.21 0.07 -3.63
N GLN A 34 9.24 -0.29 -4.41
CA GLN A 34 10.67 -0.16 -4.06
C GLN A 34 11.00 -0.88 -2.74
N LEU A 35 10.51 -2.10 -2.61
CA LEU A 35 10.72 -2.97 -1.45
C LEU A 35 11.58 -4.19 -1.81
N ASP A 36 12.01 -4.91 -0.78
CA ASP A 36 12.77 -6.14 -0.97
C ASP A 36 11.86 -7.27 -1.51
N GLN A 37 12.41 -8.10 -2.40
CA GLN A 37 11.71 -9.23 -3.03
C GLN A 37 11.24 -10.31 -2.02
N SER A 38 11.78 -10.30 -0.80
CA SER A 38 11.38 -11.22 0.27
C SER A 38 9.96 -10.97 0.80
N PHE A 39 9.37 -9.81 0.50
CA PHE A 39 8.02 -9.47 0.93
C PHE A 39 6.99 -9.88 -0.12
N ASN A 40 5.94 -10.56 0.33
CA ASN A 40 4.77 -10.81 -0.52
C ASN A 40 3.96 -9.51 -0.74
N ASP A 41 3.02 -9.52 -1.69
CA ASP A 41 2.24 -8.33 -2.06
C ASP A 41 1.42 -7.73 -0.91
N TYR A 42 0.97 -8.57 0.02
CA TYR A 42 0.28 -8.13 1.24
C TYR A 42 1.23 -7.40 2.20
N GLU A 43 2.41 -7.98 2.46
CA GLU A 43 3.45 -7.37 3.28
C GLU A 43 3.97 -6.07 2.65
N ALA A 44 4.18 -6.09 1.33
CA ALA A 44 4.63 -4.94 0.56
C ALA A 44 3.65 -3.78 0.69
N THR A 45 2.35 -4.05 0.56
CA THR A 45 1.30 -3.02 0.72
C THR A 45 1.24 -2.47 2.15
N LEU A 46 1.39 -3.32 3.18
CA LEU A 46 1.45 -2.88 4.58
C LEU A 46 2.65 -1.98 4.86
N ILE A 47 3.83 -2.37 4.39
CA ILE A 47 5.07 -1.61 4.60
C ILE A 47 4.98 -0.27 3.88
N TRP A 48 4.50 -0.26 2.64
CA TRP A 48 4.32 0.98 1.89
C TRP A 48 3.33 1.93 2.58
N THR A 49 2.16 1.43 2.99
CA THR A 49 1.12 2.24 3.63
C THR A 49 1.64 2.89 4.91
N ARG A 50 2.40 2.13 5.70
CA ARG A 50 3.02 2.64 6.91
C ARG A 50 4.03 3.73 6.63
N ARG A 51 4.94 3.54 5.67
CA ARG A 51 5.92 4.56 5.28
C ARG A 51 5.24 5.85 4.82
N TYR A 52 4.19 5.72 4.01
CA TYR A 52 3.42 6.87 3.54
C TYR A 52 2.78 7.64 4.71
N LEU A 53 2.20 6.95 5.68
CA LEU A 53 1.58 7.59 6.86
C LEU A 53 2.61 8.17 7.85
N GLU A 54 3.82 7.62 7.91
CA GLU A 54 4.92 8.22 8.69
C GLU A 54 5.36 9.57 8.08
N GLU A 55 5.31 9.72 6.75
CA GLU A 55 5.61 10.97 6.03
C GLU A 55 4.40 11.93 5.97
N HIS A 56 3.18 11.38 5.98
CA HIS A 56 1.92 12.11 5.84
C HIS A 56 0.89 11.69 6.92
N PRO A 57 1.12 12.04 8.20
CA PRO A 57 0.29 11.55 9.31
C PRO A 57 -1.16 12.05 9.29
N GLU A 58 -1.44 13.15 8.59
CA GLU A 58 -2.78 13.73 8.43
C GLU A 58 -3.41 13.40 7.06
N GLY A 59 -2.78 12.53 6.26
CA GLY A 59 -3.26 12.19 4.92
C GLY A 59 -4.63 11.50 4.94
N GLU A 60 -5.56 11.96 4.10
CA GLU A 60 -6.84 11.29 3.91
C GLU A 60 -6.70 10.03 3.06
N TYR A 61 -7.64 9.09 3.21
CA TYR A 61 -7.62 7.85 2.43
C TYR A 61 -7.59 8.08 0.90
N SER A 62 -8.29 9.11 0.42
CA SER A 62 -8.33 9.49 -0.99
C SER A 62 -6.95 9.90 -1.54
N ASP A 63 -6.13 10.55 -0.73
CA ASP A 63 -4.77 10.95 -1.08
C ASP A 63 -3.83 9.74 -1.05
N ILE A 64 -3.96 8.90 -0.02
CA ILE A 64 -3.20 7.64 0.10
C ILE A 64 -3.49 6.74 -1.12
N GLN A 65 -4.75 6.64 -1.52
CA GLN A 65 -5.17 5.83 -2.67
C GLN A 65 -4.52 6.32 -3.97
N LYS A 66 -4.54 7.63 -4.21
CA LYS A 66 -3.91 8.25 -5.39
C LYS A 66 -2.39 8.06 -5.38
N ALA A 67 -1.76 8.26 -4.23
CA ALA A 67 -0.33 8.06 -4.07
C ALA A 67 0.06 6.60 -4.33
N PHE A 68 -0.71 5.65 -3.80
CA PHE A 68 -0.49 4.22 -4.03
C PHE A 68 -0.57 3.89 -5.52
N LEU A 69 -1.64 4.31 -6.20
CA LEU A 69 -1.81 4.08 -7.64
C LEU A 69 -0.70 4.71 -8.48
N SER A 70 -0.16 5.86 -8.06
CA SER A 70 0.93 6.54 -8.76
C SER A 70 2.25 5.76 -8.76
N CYS A 71 2.40 4.76 -7.88
CA CYS A 71 3.55 3.86 -7.89
C CYS A 71 3.54 2.89 -9.09
N PHE A 72 2.40 2.72 -9.76
CA PHE A 72 2.21 1.70 -10.78
C PHE A 72 2.00 2.31 -12.17
N PRO A 73 2.34 1.58 -13.25
CA PRO A 73 1.96 1.96 -14.59
C PRO A 73 0.44 2.05 -14.76
N GLU A 74 -0.01 2.82 -15.76
CA GLU A 74 -1.42 2.88 -16.12
C GLU A 74 -1.98 1.48 -16.41
N ASN A 75 -3.20 1.21 -15.94
CA ASN A 75 -3.91 -0.08 -16.07
C ASN A 75 -3.30 -1.27 -15.31
N PHE A 76 -2.33 -1.07 -14.42
CA PHE A 76 -1.72 -2.17 -13.65
C PHE A 76 -2.75 -3.00 -12.85
N PHE A 77 -3.74 -2.34 -12.22
CA PHE A 77 -4.83 -3.00 -11.49
C PHE A 77 -6.09 -3.25 -12.34
N ASN A 78 -6.00 -3.16 -13.66
CA ASN A 78 -7.12 -3.44 -14.54
C ASN A 78 -7.24 -4.97 -14.74
N PHE A 79 -7.86 -5.63 -13.76
CA PHE A 79 -8.02 -7.09 -13.74
C PHE A 79 -9.21 -7.61 -14.57
N ASP A 80 -9.83 -6.75 -15.38
CA ASP A 80 -10.81 -7.11 -16.41
C ASP A 80 -10.09 -7.06 -17.77
N TYR A 81 -9.80 -8.19 -18.44
CA TYR A 81 -10.73 -9.24 -18.89
C TYR A 81 -10.17 -10.66 -18.73
#